data_AF-A0A928E753-F1
#
_entry.id   AF-A0A928E753-F1
#
_cell.length_a   1.000
_cell.length_b   1.000
_cell.length_c   1.000
_cell.angle_alpha   90.00
_cell.angle_beta   90.00
_cell.angle_gamma   90.00
#
_symmetry.space_group_name_H-M   'P 1'
#
loop_
_entity.id
_entity.type
_entity.pdbx_description
1 polymer ?
#
loop_
_entity_poly.entity_id
_entity_poly.type
_entity_poly.pdbx_seq_one_letter_code
_entity_poly.pdbx_strand_id
1 'polypeptide(L)'
;MTTLNDILSAHDRTNFATSRGTQTHARLQNIVIDGANTRGDFELIQQIKSRPELLPFFTLTAGTEVPIAGTINNRFISRRIDRLVIDDTTKTIKILDYKTDSDRTTFRDKYMIQLREYAHLLRAIYPGYKISAYILWTHDFSLENVPVMSL
;
A
#
# COMPACT_ATOMS: atom_id res chain seq x y z
N MET A 1 28.86 24.22 -2.95
CA MET A 1 28.72 24.07 -1.48
C MET A 1 27.25 24.19 -1.15
N THR A 2 26.66 23.19 -0.50
CA THR A 2 25.28 23.22 -0.01
C THR A 2 25.18 24.27 1.10
N THR A 3 24.20 25.18 1.02
CA THR A 3 24.03 26.24 2.02
C THR A 3 23.16 25.77 3.18
N LEU A 4 23.23 26.47 4.33
CA LEU A 4 22.36 26.21 5.47
C LEU A 4 20.88 26.35 5.11
N ASN A 5 20.53 27.28 4.21
CA ASN A 5 19.17 27.43 3.68
C ASN A 5 18.73 26.24 2.83
N ASP A 6 19.64 25.62 2.07
CA ASP A 6 19.33 24.41 1.30
C ASP A 6 19.02 23.23 2.22
N ILE A 7 19.74 23.11 3.34
CA ILE A 7 19.54 22.06 4.35
C ILE A 7 18.21 22.25 5.09
N LEU A 8 17.90 23.48 5.53
CA LEU A 8 16.63 23.78 6.21
C LEU A 8 15.44 23.57 5.26
N SER A 9 15.54 24.03 4.01
CA SER A 9 14.49 23.85 3.01
C SER A 9 14.28 22.39 2.62
N ALA A 10 15.32 21.55 2.62
CA ALA A 10 15.20 20.12 2.38
C ALA A 10 14.56 19.40 3.59
N HIS A 11 14.92 19.80 4.82
CA HIS A 11 14.34 19.27 6.05
C HIS A 11 12.85 19.57 6.15
N ASP A 12 12.43 20.82 5.90
CA ASP A 12 11.02 21.21 5.90
C ASP A 12 10.25 20.45 4.83
N ARG A 13 10.75 20.37 3.59
CA ARG A 13 10.14 19.57 2.53
C ARG A 13 9.96 18.10 2.92
N THR A 14 10.93 17.52 3.63
CA THR A 14 10.86 16.13 4.11
C THR A 14 9.79 15.95 5.19
N ASN A 15 9.70 16.87 6.15
CA ASN A 15 8.68 16.84 7.20
C ASN A 15 7.27 17.07 6.64
N PHE A 16 7.11 18.02 5.71
CA PHE A 16 5.84 18.29 5.02
C PHE A 16 5.41 17.12 4.10
N ALA A 17 6.34 16.47 3.40
CA ALA A 17 6.05 15.28 2.62
C ALA A 17 5.62 14.11 3.51
N THR A 18 6.29 13.93 4.66
CA THR A 18 5.98 12.87 5.63
C THR A 18 4.60 13.07 6.27
N SER A 19 4.24 14.30 6.64
CA SER A 19 2.93 14.61 7.21
C SER A 19 1.79 14.47 6.19
N ARG A 20 1.99 14.92 4.94
CA ARG A 20 1.04 14.72 3.83
C ARG A 20 0.87 13.25 3.46
N GLY A 21 1.96 12.48 3.47
CA GLY A 21 1.90 11.03 3.22
C GLY A 21 1.07 10.31 4.29
N THR A 22 1.34 10.61 5.56
CA THR A 22 0.61 10.05 6.70
C THR A 22 -0.88 10.42 6.66
N GLN A 23 -1.23 11.66 6.31
CA GLN A 23 -2.62 12.09 6.20
C GLN A 23 -3.36 11.41 5.04
N THR A 24 -2.69 11.23 3.89
CA THR A 24 -3.28 10.55 2.73
C THR A 24 -3.57 9.08 3.06
N HIS A 25 -2.65 8.38 3.72
CA HIS A 25 -2.88 7.01 4.18
C HIS A 25 -4.08 6.95 5.13
N ALA A 26 -4.13 7.81 6.14
CA ALA A 26 -5.24 7.83 7.11
C ALA A 26 -6.61 8.07 6.45
N ARG A 27 -6.69 8.92 5.43
CA ARG A 27 -7.93 9.12 4.66
C ARG A 27 -8.29 7.86 3.88
N LEU A 28 -7.34 7.24 3.18
CA LEU A 28 -7.56 6.01 2.39
C LEU A 28 -7.95 4.80 3.24
N GLN A 29 -7.37 4.66 4.44
CA GLN A 29 -7.68 3.58 5.41
C GLN A 29 -9.17 3.54 5.76
N ASN A 30 -9.82 4.70 5.83
CA ASN A 30 -11.21 4.82 6.24
C ASN A 30 -12.21 4.68 5.09
N ILE A 31 -11.74 4.48 3.85
CA ILE A 31 -12.60 4.35 2.68
C ILE A 31 -13.13 2.92 2.54
N VAL A 32 -14.45 2.84 2.45
CA VAL A 32 -15.20 1.66 2.01
C VAL A 32 -16.14 2.08 0.89
N ILE A 33 -16.20 1.29 -0.18
CA ILE A 33 -17.04 1.45 -1.36
C ILE A 33 -17.65 0.08 -1.63
N ASP A 34 -18.82 -0.17 -1.03
CA ASP A 34 -19.51 -1.46 -1.11
C ASP A 34 -21.02 -1.25 -1.24
N GLY A 35 -21.44 -0.88 -2.46
CA GLY A 35 -22.81 -0.49 -2.77
C GLY A 35 -23.29 0.66 -1.88
N ALA A 36 -24.40 0.41 -1.16
CA ALA A 36 -25.01 1.37 -0.25
C ALA A 36 -24.11 1.71 0.98
N ASN A 37 -23.11 0.88 1.30
CA ASN A 37 -22.22 1.06 2.46
C ASN A 37 -20.98 1.91 2.14
N THR A 38 -21.10 2.84 1.19
CA THR A 38 -19.98 3.72 0.83
C THR A 38 -19.73 4.77 1.93
N ARG A 39 -18.49 4.84 2.44
CA ARG A 39 -18.07 5.80 3.48
C ARG A 39 -16.60 6.20 3.34
N GLY A 40 -16.24 7.32 3.94
CA GLY A 40 -14.88 7.87 3.93
C GLY A 40 -14.84 9.21 3.20
N ASP A 41 -13.65 9.58 2.76
CA ASP A 41 -13.41 10.85 2.09
C ASP A 41 -14.08 10.91 0.70
N PHE A 42 -14.96 11.90 0.49
CA PHE A 42 -15.76 11.99 -0.74
C PHE A 42 -14.90 12.18 -2.00
N GLU A 43 -13.87 13.04 -1.95
CA GLU A 43 -13.04 13.31 -3.13
C GLU A 43 -12.24 12.07 -3.53
N LEU A 44 -11.62 11.40 -2.56
CA LEU A 44 -10.87 10.16 -2.82
C LEU A 44 -11.80 9.04 -3.29
N ILE A 45 -13.03 8.96 -2.77
CA ILE A 45 -14.04 8.00 -3.27
C ILE A 45 -14.32 8.22 -4.75
N GLN A 46 -14.48 9.48 -5.21
CA GLN A 46 -14.70 9.75 -6.63
C GLN A 46 -13.47 9.41 -7.48
N GLN A 47 -12.27 9.69 -6.99
CA GLN A 47 -11.02 9.30 -7.65
C GLN A 47 -10.87 7.77 -7.77
N ILE A 48 -11.28 7.02 -6.75
CA ILE A 48 -11.30 5.55 -6.78
C ILE A 48 -12.39 5.04 -7.72
N LYS A 49 -13.61 5.60 -7.67
CA LYS A 49 -14.73 5.18 -8.55
C LYS A 49 -14.46 5.43 -10.03
N SER A 50 -13.66 6.43 -10.37
CA SER A 50 -13.21 6.68 -11.75
C SER A 50 -12.15 5.69 -12.24
N ARG A 51 -11.68 4.76 -11.39
CA ARG A 51 -10.68 3.73 -11.68
C ARG A 51 -11.20 2.36 -11.24
N PRO A 52 -12.01 1.67 -12.06
CA PRO A 52 -12.67 0.43 -11.68
C PRO A 52 -11.74 -0.65 -11.13
N GLU A 53 -10.48 -0.69 -11.57
CA GLU A 53 -9.43 -1.59 -11.09
C GLU A 53 -9.09 -1.42 -9.60
N LEU A 54 -9.40 -0.26 -9.00
CA LEU A 54 -9.20 0.00 -7.58
C LEU A 54 -10.36 -0.49 -6.72
N LEU A 55 -11.58 -0.56 -7.24
CA LEU A 55 -12.78 -0.91 -6.47
C LEU A 55 -12.64 -2.21 -5.65
N PRO A 56 -12.02 -3.30 -6.17
CA PRO A 56 -11.85 -4.53 -5.40
C PRO A 56 -11.04 -4.37 -4.11
N PHE A 57 -10.22 -3.33 -3.99
CA PHE A 57 -9.42 -3.06 -2.79
C PHE A 57 -10.16 -2.23 -1.75
N PHE A 58 -11.26 -1.57 -2.12
CA PHE A 58 -11.99 -0.67 -1.23
C PHE A 58 -13.31 -1.25 -0.73
N THR A 59 -13.46 -2.58 -0.73
CA THR A 59 -14.68 -3.24 -0.22
C THR A 59 -14.73 -3.27 1.30
N LEU A 60 -15.88 -3.66 1.86
CA LEU A 60 -16.05 -3.84 3.31
C LEU A 60 -15.17 -4.97 3.88
N THR A 61 -14.87 -5.98 3.06
CA THR A 61 -14.04 -7.15 3.44
C THR A 61 -12.55 -6.93 3.26
N ALA A 62 -12.14 -5.87 2.56
CA ALA A 62 -10.74 -5.54 2.37
C ALA A 62 -10.16 -4.99 3.68
N GLY A 63 -9.33 -5.80 4.33
CA GLY A 63 -8.62 -5.43 5.55
C GLY A 63 -7.74 -4.20 5.31
N THR A 64 -7.74 -3.29 6.27
CA THR A 64 -6.90 -2.10 6.27
C THR A 64 -5.88 -2.23 7.39
N GLU A 65 -4.65 -1.78 7.15
CA GLU A 65 -3.66 -1.63 8.22
C GLU A 65 -3.37 -2.97 8.93
N VAL A 66 -3.29 -4.05 8.13
CA VAL A 66 -3.24 -5.44 8.60
C VAL A 66 -1.83 -5.75 9.11
N PRO A 67 -1.66 -6.09 10.40
CA PRO A 67 -0.35 -6.46 10.92
C PRO A 67 0.09 -7.81 10.33
N ILE A 68 1.37 -7.91 10.01
CA ILE A 68 1.99 -9.15 9.58
C ILE A 68 3.38 -9.29 10.17
N ALA A 69 3.70 -10.46 10.71
CA ALA A 69 4.99 -10.72 11.32
C ALA A 69 5.43 -12.16 11.10
N GLY A 70 6.75 -12.37 11.13
CA GLY A 70 7.37 -13.68 11.04
C GLY A 70 8.88 -13.57 10.83
N THR A 71 9.51 -14.68 10.49
CA THR A 71 10.96 -14.75 10.30
C THR A 71 11.28 -14.97 8.82
N ILE A 72 12.12 -14.11 8.26
CA ILE A 72 12.67 -14.26 6.90
C ILE A 72 14.19 -14.30 7.04
N ASN A 73 14.87 -15.33 6.51
CA ASN A 73 16.32 -15.48 6.59
C ASN A 73 16.88 -15.27 8.02
N ASN A 74 16.28 -15.95 9.00
CA ASN A 74 16.62 -15.88 10.44
C ASN A 74 16.47 -14.49 11.07
N ARG A 75 15.83 -13.54 10.39
CA ARG A 75 15.51 -12.21 10.91
C ARG A 75 14.02 -12.10 11.18
N PHE A 76 13.67 -11.71 12.41
CA PHE A 76 12.29 -11.34 12.73
C PHE A 76 11.91 -10.03 12.04
N ILE A 77 10.76 -10.04 11.38
CA ILE A 77 10.19 -8.90 10.65
C ILE A 77 8.77 -8.72 11.15
N SER A 78 8.39 -7.48 11.45
CA SER A 78 7.03 -7.06 11.78
C SER A 78 6.68 -5.83 10.95
N ARG A 79 5.56 -5.90 10.25
CA ARG A 79 5.11 -4.95 9.23
C ARG A 79 3.60 -4.76 9.29
N ARG A 80 3.12 -3.83 8.50
CA ARG A 80 1.69 -3.53 8.33
C ARG A 80 1.40 -3.37 6.85
N ILE A 81 0.37 -4.04 6.38
CA ILE A 81 -0.10 -3.97 5.00
C ILE A 81 -1.21 -2.92 4.93
N ASP A 82 -1.08 -1.90 4.07
CA ASP A 82 -2.06 -0.81 3.99
C ASP A 82 -3.46 -1.34 3.63
N ARG A 83 -3.55 -2.23 2.63
CA ARG A 83 -4.78 -2.92 2.26
C ARG A 83 -4.54 -4.39 1.87
N LEU A 84 -5.38 -5.28 2.39
CA LEU A 84 -5.32 -6.72 2.12
C LEU A 84 -6.71 -7.24 1.73
N VAL A 85 -6.81 -7.85 0.56
CA VAL A 85 -8.01 -8.57 0.11
C VAL A 85 -7.70 -10.05 0.14
N ILE A 86 -8.55 -10.82 0.81
CA ILE A 86 -8.49 -12.28 0.83
C ILE A 86 -9.80 -12.80 0.24
N ASP A 87 -9.69 -13.68 -0.73
CA ASP A 87 -10.82 -14.39 -1.31
C ASP A 87 -10.57 -15.89 -1.18
N ASP A 88 -11.26 -16.51 -0.22
CA ASP A 88 -11.16 -17.94 0.06
C ASP A 88 -11.80 -18.81 -1.02
N THR A 89 -12.76 -18.28 -1.78
CA THR A 89 -13.45 -19.02 -2.85
C THR A 89 -12.48 -19.24 -4.02
N THR A 90 -11.74 -18.20 -4.39
CA THR A 90 -10.74 -18.28 -5.48
C THR A 90 -9.34 -18.64 -4.98
N LYS A 91 -9.14 -18.72 -3.65
CA LYS A 91 -7.83 -18.85 -2.99
C LYS A 91 -6.84 -17.79 -3.49
N THR A 92 -7.27 -16.54 -3.52
CA THR A 92 -6.42 -15.41 -3.93
C THR A 92 -6.24 -14.40 -2.83
N ILE A 93 -5.05 -13.79 -2.79
CA ILE A 93 -4.73 -12.68 -1.89
C ILE A 93 -4.22 -11.53 -2.75
N LYS A 94 -4.75 -10.33 -2.52
CA LYS A 94 -4.27 -9.11 -3.15
C LYS A 94 -3.77 -8.15 -2.08
N ILE A 95 -2.54 -7.69 -2.24
CA ILE A 95 -1.88 -6.71 -1.39
C ILE A 95 -1.91 -5.37 -2.14
N LEU A 96 -2.29 -4.29 -1.49
CA LEU A 96 -2.12 -2.94 -2.01
C LEU A 96 -1.37 -2.10 -0.97
N ASP A 97 -0.27 -1.48 -1.40
CA ASP A 97 0.56 -0.58 -0.59
C ASP A 97 0.51 0.82 -1.22
N TYR A 98 0.35 1.85 -0.39
CA TYR A 98 0.15 3.23 -0.83
C TYR A 98 1.49 3.97 -0.88
N LYS A 99 1.74 4.69 -1.97
CA LYS A 99 2.96 5.51 -2.14
C LYS A 99 2.61 6.92 -2.60
N THR A 100 3.15 7.90 -1.89
CA THR A 100 2.91 9.32 -2.17
C THR A 100 3.98 9.95 -3.04
N ASP A 101 5.10 9.25 -3.31
CA ASP A 101 6.17 9.76 -4.14
C ASP A 101 5.68 10.00 -5.57
N SER A 102 5.96 11.19 -6.10
CA SER A 102 5.69 11.52 -7.50
C SER A 102 6.76 10.94 -8.42
N ASP A 103 8.00 10.81 -7.95
CA ASP A 103 9.04 10.04 -8.64
C ASP A 103 9.03 8.59 -8.15
N ARG A 104 8.63 7.70 -9.05
CA ARG A 104 8.47 6.26 -8.78
C ARG A 104 9.80 5.51 -8.76
N THR A 105 10.86 6.10 -9.29
CA THR A 105 12.15 5.42 -9.49
C THR A 105 13.04 5.46 -8.26
N THR A 106 13.01 6.58 -7.51
CA THR A 106 13.91 6.84 -6.37
C THR A 106 13.92 5.71 -5.32
N PHE A 107 12.76 5.13 -5.00
CA PHE A 107 12.64 4.11 -3.94
C PHE A 107 12.10 2.76 -4.43
N ARG A 108 12.15 2.52 -5.74
CA ARG A 108 11.49 1.36 -6.36
C ARG A 108 11.91 0.02 -5.75
N ASP A 109 13.22 -0.20 -5.59
CA ASP A 109 13.76 -1.44 -5.04
C ASP A 109 13.30 -1.68 -3.60
N LYS A 110 13.21 -0.63 -2.80
CA LYS A 110 12.71 -0.70 -1.42
C LYS A 110 11.25 -1.16 -1.39
N TYR A 111 10.43 -0.66 -2.30
CA TYR A 111 9.00 -1.02 -2.39
C TYR A 111 8.82 -2.46 -2.87
N MET A 112 9.64 -2.89 -3.84
CA MET A 112 9.65 -4.28 -4.29
C MET A 112 10.06 -5.25 -3.17
N ILE A 113 11.11 -4.92 -2.39
CA ILE A 113 11.53 -5.73 -1.24
C ILE A 113 10.40 -5.81 -0.21
N GLN A 114 9.79 -4.67 0.13
CA GLN A 114 8.67 -4.60 1.08
C GLN A 114 7.50 -5.52 0.66
N LEU A 115 7.06 -5.44 -0.59
CA LEU A 115 5.97 -6.28 -1.09
C LEU A 115 6.35 -7.77 -1.17
N ARG A 116 7.62 -8.09 -1.44
CA ARG A 116 8.13 -9.46 -1.38
C ARG A 116 8.16 -10.01 0.04
N GLU A 117 8.55 -9.21 1.04
CA GLU A 117 8.47 -9.56 2.46
C GLU A 117 7.01 -9.90 2.83
N TYR A 118 6.06 -9.05 2.44
CA TYR A 118 4.63 -9.29 2.72
C TYR A 118 4.15 -10.59 2.08
N ALA A 119 4.44 -10.78 0.79
CA ALA A 119 4.05 -11.99 0.07
C ALA A 119 4.70 -13.25 0.64
N HIS A 120 5.96 -13.18 1.08
CA HIS A 120 6.64 -14.32 1.72
C HIS A 120 5.94 -14.71 3.03
N LEU A 121 5.68 -13.74 3.91
CA LEU A 121 5.00 -13.99 5.18
C LEU A 121 3.56 -14.52 4.97
N LEU A 122 2.82 -13.95 4.01
CA LEU A 122 1.47 -14.40 3.70
C LEU A 122 1.44 -15.82 3.13
N ARG A 123 2.45 -16.26 2.35
CA ARG A 123 2.52 -17.65 1.86
C ARG A 123 2.66 -18.66 2.99
N ALA A 124 3.33 -18.29 4.09
CA ALA A 124 3.43 -19.14 5.26
C ALA A 124 2.09 -19.26 6.01
N ILE A 125 1.31 -18.17 6.04
CA ILE A 125 0.00 -18.12 6.72
C ILE A 125 -1.11 -18.77 5.88
N TYR A 126 -1.07 -18.58 4.55
CA TYR A 126 -2.08 -19.05 3.60
C TYR A 126 -1.47 -19.99 2.54
N PRO A 127 -1.13 -21.23 2.89
CA PRO A 127 -0.58 -22.19 1.95
C PRO A 127 -1.52 -22.44 0.76
N GLY A 128 -0.96 -22.39 -0.45
CA GLY A 128 -1.71 -22.64 -1.69
C GLY A 128 -2.53 -21.46 -2.22
N TYR A 129 -2.51 -20.29 -1.56
CA TYR A 129 -3.16 -19.10 -2.09
C TYR A 129 -2.27 -18.41 -3.14
N LYS A 130 -2.87 -17.92 -4.22
CA LYS A 130 -2.19 -17.09 -5.21
C LYS A 130 -2.12 -15.65 -4.70
N ILE A 131 -0.90 -15.13 -4.58
CA ILE A 131 -0.66 -13.77 -4.07
C ILE A 131 -0.29 -12.83 -5.22
N SER A 132 -1.00 -11.71 -5.32
CA SER A 132 -0.70 -10.59 -6.19
C SER A 132 -0.44 -9.34 -5.36
N ALA A 133 0.57 -8.56 -5.72
CA ALA A 133 0.91 -7.32 -5.01
C ALA A 133 0.82 -6.12 -5.95
N TYR A 134 0.40 -5.00 -5.39
CA TYR A 134 0.17 -3.77 -6.12
C TYR A 134 0.63 -2.56 -5.31
N ILE A 135 1.01 -1.50 -6.03
CA ILE A 135 1.22 -0.15 -5.46
C ILE A 135 0.11 0.76 -5.99
N LEU A 136 -0.52 1.51 -5.09
CA LEU A 136 -1.32 2.68 -5.46
C LEU A 136 -0.46 3.92 -5.32
N TRP A 137 -0.15 4.56 -6.44
CA TRP A 137 0.52 5.85 -6.47
C TRP A 137 -0.51 6.95 -6.19
N THR A 138 -0.52 7.51 -4.98
CA THR A 138 -1.61 8.39 -4.53
C THR A 138 -1.58 9.77 -5.18
N HIS A 139 -0.50 10.15 -5.86
CA HIS A 139 -0.40 11.42 -6.56
C HIS A 139 -1.26 11.46 -7.84
N ASP A 140 -1.43 10.33 -8.52
CA ASP A 140 -2.22 10.21 -9.77
C ASP A 140 -3.24 9.07 -9.76
N PHE A 141 -3.32 8.34 -8.64
CA PHE A 141 -4.16 7.17 -8.43
C PHE A 141 -3.90 6.02 -9.40
N SER A 142 -2.70 5.94 -9.99
CA SER A 142 -2.34 4.81 -10.84
C SER A 142 -2.06 3.55 -10.02
N LEU A 143 -2.49 2.41 -10.56
CA LEU A 143 -2.26 1.09 -9.98
C LEU A 143 -1.10 0.40 -10.71
N GLU A 144 -0.02 0.08 -10.00
CA GLU A 144 1.11 -0.70 -10.52
C GLU A 144 1.05 -2.12 -9.97
N ASN A 145 1.14 -3.13 -10.85
CA ASN A 145 1.37 -4.50 -10.42
C ASN A 145 2.86 -4.74 -10.15
N VAL A 146 3.18 -5.32 -8.99
CA VAL A 146 4.56 -5.61 -8.59
C VAL A 146 4.78 -7.12 -8.54
N PRO A 147 5.72 -7.66 -9.34
CA PRO A 147 6.07 -9.07 -9.28
C PRO A 147 6.65 -9.47 -7.93
N VAL A 148 5.94 -10.35 -7.22
CA VAL A 148 6.35 -10.91 -5.92
C VAL A 148 6.78 -12.37 -6.08
N MET A 149 7.92 -12.57 -6.73
CA MET A 149 8.63 -13.84 -6.73
C MET A 149 9.01 -14.23 -5.29
N SER A 150 9.11 -15.53 -5.01
CA SER A 150 9.62 -16.01 -3.72
C SER A 150 11.01 -15.45 -3.44
N LEU A 151 11.21 -14.97 -2.21
CA LEU A 151 12.50 -14.58 -1.65
C LEU A 151 13.43 -15.79 -1.53
#